data_AF-A0A3D5I4V4-F1
#
_entry.id   AF-A0A3D5I4V4-F1
#
_cell.length_a   1.000
_cell.length_b   1.000
_cell.length_c   1.000
_cell.angle_alpha   90.00
_cell.angle_beta   90.00
_cell.angle_gamma   90.00
#
_symmetry.space_group_name_H-M   'P 1'
#
loop_
_entity.id
_entity.type
_entity.pdbx_description
1 polymer ?
#
loop_
_entity_poly.entity_id
_entity_poly.type
_entity_poly.pdbx_seq_one_letter_code
_entity_poly.pdbx_strand_id
1 'polypeptide(L)'
;VHEWCWNALAKNADIVLPCTTNLERSDIGMSPLDHYVISMEQAINPVGESRNDYDILAAISRHMGVEDSFTEGRSDEDWQRHLYDQTRQQMADDGFDLPEYEEFRQKKWFELATESRPKILFEDFRLDPEANPLNTPSGKIELYSKTIEGFGYDDVPPHASWMEPQEWLGSPDAGYPLHLLCNQPRTKLHSQLDHGIISRQAKIKGHEGVSLHPDDASARGISDGDRVRVFNGRGSCLCGAIVSDQIRPGVALIPTGAWFDPGDDQISCKHGNPNVLTSDRGTSRLAQGPAAHSCLVEIEKWQGEDPAVTAFVPPPIIEQ
;
A
#
# COMPACT_ATOMS: atom_id res chain seq x y z
N VAL A 1 16.66 2.77 -7.53
CA VAL A 1 15.70 1.97 -6.74
C VAL A 1 16.47 0.82 -6.10
N HIS A 2 16.26 0.56 -4.80
CA HIS A 2 16.81 -0.64 -4.14
C HIS A 2 15.65 -1.61 -3.98
N GLU A 3 15.75 -2.79 -4.59
CA GLU A 3 14.64 -3.74 -4.59
C GLU A 3 15.17 -5.17 -4.77
N TRP A 4 14.48 -6.13 -4.15
CA TRP A 4 14.86 -7.54 -4.17
C TRP A 4 14.28 -8.32 -5.37
N CYS A 5 13.35 -7.72 -6.12
CA CYS A 5 12.72 -8.33 -7.28
C CYS A 5 12.46 -7.34 -8.44
N TRP A 6 12.24 -7.86 -9.65
CA TRP A 6 11.90 -7.07 -10.85
C TRP A 6 10.43 -6.64 -10.87
N ASN A 7 9.99 -5.93 -9.83
CA ASN A 7 8.66 -5.32 -9.78
C ASN A 7 8.54 -4.16 -10.80
N ALA A 8 7.33 -3.60 -10.93
CA ALA A 8 7.07 -2.52 -11.89
C ALA A 8 7.95 -1.27 -11.65
N LEU A 9 8.26 -0.93 -10.39
CA LEU A 9 9.13 0.19 -10.05
C LEU A 9 10.58 -0.08 -10.50
N ALA A 10 11.12 -1.25 -10.18
CA ALA A 10 12.47 -1.65 -10.57
C ALA A 10 12.65 -1.65 -12.09
N LYS A 11 11.63 -2.10 -12.84
CA LYS A 11 11.64 -2.11 -14.32
C LYS A 11 11.63 -0.72 -14.97
N ASN A 12 11.22 0.32 -14.23
CA ASN A 12 11.16 1.70 -14.71
C ASN A 12 12.26 2.58 -14.07
N ALA A 13 13.26 1.98 -13.42
CA ALA A 13 14.36 2.72 -12.80
C ALA A 13 15.59 2.77 -13.72
N ASP A 14 16.33 3.88 -13.68
CA ASP A 14 17.62 3.99 -14.38
C ASP A 14 18.70 3.11 -13.74
N ILE A 15 18.68 3.00 -12.41
CA ILE A 15 19.62 2.20 -11.62
C ILE A 15 18.83 1.36 -10.63
N VAL A 16 19.07 0.05 -10.68
CA VAL A 16 18.53 -0.94 -9.75
C VAL A 16 19.68 -1.51 -8.93
N LEU A 17 19.59 -1.41 -7.60
CA LEU A 17 20.52 -2.01 -6.67
C LEU A 17 19.82 -3.20 -6.00
N PRO A 18 20.31 -4.44 -6.14
CA PRO A 18 19.66 -5.61 -5.55
C PRO A 18 19.78 -5.56 -4.03
N CYS A 19 18.65 -5.56 -3.32
CA CYS A 19 18.64 -5.65 -1.86
C CYS A 19 18.19 -7.03 -1.38
N THR A 20 18.61 -7.39 -0.17
CA THR A 20 18.19 -8.60 0.53
C THR A 20 16.71 -8.55 0.92
N THR A 21 16.06 -9.70 0.96
CA THR A 21 14.80 -9.92 1.68
C THR A 21 15.02 -9.99 3.20
N ASN A 22 13.93 -9.99 3.96
CA ASN A 22 13.97 -10.17 5.41
C ASN A 22 14.46 -11.57 5.86
N LEU A 23 14.53 -12.56 4.95
CA LEU A 23 15.06 -13.90 5.26
C LEU A 23 16.59 -13.98 5.12
N GLU A 24 17.20 -12.97 4.49
CA GLU A 24 18.63 -12.91 4.17
C GLU A 24 19.42 -12.05 5.15
N ARG A 25 18.77 -11.49 6.17
CA ARG A 25 19.37 -10.61 7.18
C ARG A 25 18.78 -10.81 8.57
N SER A 26 19.48 -10.31 9.58
CA SER A 26 18.98 -10.28 10.96
C SER A 26 18.40 -8.92 11.30
N ASP A 27 17.34 -8.89 12.12
CA ASP A 27 16.68 -7.67 12.58
C ASP A 27 15.94 -7.92 13.92
N ILE A 28 15.21 -6.91 14.40
CA ILE A 28 14.29 -6.98 15.54
C ILE A 28 12.89 -6.57 15.09
N GLY A 29 11.90 -7.43 15.33
CA GLY A 29 10.49 -7.17 15.02
C GLY A 29 9.70 -6.82 16.28
N MET A 30 8.95 -5.71 16.24
CA MET A 30 7.99 -5.32 17.26
C MET A 30 6.85 -4.53 16.60
N SER A 31 5.62 -4.72 17.08
CA SER A 31 4.44 -3.95 16.65
C SER A 31 3.75 -3.34 17.87
N PRO A 32 3.29 -2.08 17.83
CA PRO A 32 2.50 -1.49 18.92
C PRO A 32 1.18 -2.21 19.23
N LEU A 33 0.74 -3.11 18.33
CA LEU A 33 -0.48 -3.90 18.46
C LEU A 33 -0.20 -5.35 18.89
N ASP A 34 1.07 -5.72 19.07
CA ASP A 34 1.48 -7.05 19.51
C ASP A 34 2.27 -6.94 20.81
N HIS A 35 2.16 -7.95 21.66
CA HIS A 35 2.89 -8.00 22.92
C HIS A 35 4.25 -8.67 22.77
N TYR A 36 4.60 -9.15 21.58
CA TYR A 36 5.87 -9.84 21.35
C TYR A 36 6.94 -8.92 20.76
N VAL A 37 8.15 -9.07 21.31
CA VAL A 37 9.39 -8.60 20.68
C VAL A 37 10.09 -9.83 20.12
N ILE A 38 10.42 -9.80 18.83
CA ILE A 38 10.89 -10.96 18.06
C ILE A 38 12.29 -10.66 17.51
N SER A 39 13.22 -11.58 17.73
CA SER A 39 14.53 -11.60 17.09
C SER A 39 14.35 -12.21 15.70
N MET A 40 14.41 -11.38 14.66
CA MET A 40 14.39 -11.83 13.28
C MET A 40 15.79 -12.33 12.93
N GLU A 41 15.93 -13.64 12.71
CA GLU A 41 17.21 -14.24 12.38
C GLU A 41 17.36 -14.43 10.87
N GLN A 42 18.58 -14.26 10.39
CA GLN A 42 18.94 -14.64 9.03
C GLN A 42 18.70 -16.14 8.82
N ALA A 43 17.82 -16.48 7.88
CA ALA A 43 17.46 -17.85 7.56
C ALA A 43 18.33 -18.44 6.44
N ILE A 44 18.76 -17.60 5.49
CA ILE A 44 19.64 -17.97 4.39
C ILE A 44 20.69 -16.87 4.15
N ASN A 45 21.78 -17.21 3.47
CA ASN A 45 22.75 -16.19 3.01
C ASN A 45 22.12 -15.32 1.90
N PRO A 46 22.57 -14.06 1.74
CA PRO A 46 22.17 -13.21 0.62
C PRO A 46 22.37 -13.88 -0.74
N VAL A 47 21.40 -13.75 -1.62
CA VAL A 47 21.39 -14.40 -2.94
C VAL A 47 22.00 -13.51 -4.01
N GLY A 48 22.92 -14.08 -4.80
CA GLY A 48 23.61 -13.37 -5.87
C GLY A 48 24.50 -12.26 -5.29
N GLU A 49 24.32 -11.03 -5.77
CA GLU A 49 25.06 -9.85 -5.29
C GLU A 49 24.20 -8.93 -4.40
N SER A 50 23.06 -9.43 -3.91
CA SER A 50 22.18 -8.65 -3.04
C SER A 50 22.90 -8.23 -1.76
N ARG A 51 22.63 -7.02 -1.28
CA ARG A 51 23.17 -6.48 -0.02
C ARG A 51 22.06 -5.95 0.88
N ASN A 52 22.32 -5.81 2.18
CA ASN A 52 21.39 -5.14 3.08
C ASN A 52 21.19 -3.70 2.62
N ASP A 53 19.99 -3.14 2.82
CA ASP A 53 19.71 -1.73 2.50
C ASP A 53 20.69 -0.80 3.24
N TYR A 54 21.05 -1.15 4.48
CA TYR A 54 22.08 -0.45 5.26
C TYR A 54 23.43 -0.40 4.55
N ASP A 55 23.93 -1.54 4.05
CA ASP A 55 25.23 -1.63 3.38
C ASP A 55 25.24 -0.86 2.06
N ILE A 56 24.12 -0.89 1.32
CA ILE A 56 23.95 -0.12 0.08
C ILE A 56 24.06 1.37 0.39
N LEU A 57 23.30 1.86 1.37
CA LEU A 57 23.29 3.27 1.76
C LEU A 57 24.62 3.70 2.40
N ALA A 58 25.26 2.85 3.20
CA ALA A 58 26.59 3.09 3.76
C ALA A 58 27.63 3.25 2.64
N ALA A 59 27.62 2.38 1.63
CA ALA A 59 28.52 2.50 0.48
C ALA A 59 28.29 3.79 -0.33
N ILE A 60 27.03 4.19 -0.54
CA ILE A 60 26.69 5.46 -1.19
C ILE A 60 27.20 6.65 -0.35
N SER A 61 26.97 6.63 0.97
CA SER A 61 27.41 7.68 1.89
C SER A 61 28.93 7.84 1.89
N ARG A 62 29.68 6.74 1.79
CA ARG A 62 31.14 6.73 1.62
C ARG A 62 31.57 7.42 0.34
N HIS A 63 30.90 7.10 -0.77
CA HIS A 63 31.18 7.75 -2.05
C HIS A 63 30.89 9.26 -2.00
N MET A 64 29.89 9.67 -1.23
CA MET A 64 29.54 11.08 -0.99
C MET A 64 30.41 11.79 0.07
N GLY A 65 31.30 11.06 0.75
CA GLY A 65 32.16 11.62 1.81
C GLY A 65 31.43 11.94 3.13
N VAL A 66 30.30 11.29 3.41
CA VAL A 66 29.48 11.51 4.62
C VAL A 66 29.24 10.24 5.45
N GLU A 67 30.07 9.20 5.25
CA GLU A 67 29.94 7.89 5.92
C GLU A 67 29.96 7.97 7.44
N ASP A 68 30.85 8.77 8.02
CA ASP A 68 30.96 8.91 9.48
C ASP A 68 29.65 9.42 10.10
N SER A 69 28.98 10.36 9.41
CA SER A 69 27.69 10.90 9.87
C SER A 69 26.52 9.95 9.61
N PHE A 70 26.60 9.11 8.58
CA PHE A 70 25.53 8.16 8.26
C PHE A 70 25.59 6.93 9.17
N THR A 71 26.77 6.34 9.33
CA THR A 71 26.96 5.11 10.10
C THR A 71 27.12 5.38 11.59
N GLU A 72 27.58 6.57 11.98
CA GLU A 72 28.04 6.90 13.32
C GLU A 72 29.07 5.90 13.88
N GLY A 73 29.84 5.27 12.98
CA GLY A 73 30.79 4.22 13.34
C GLY A 73 30.17 2.90 13.79
N ARG A 74 28.87 2.67 13.55
CA ARG A 74 28.14 1.44 13.89
C ARG A 74 27.94 0.56 12.67
N SER A 75 28.01 -0.76 12.85
CA SER A 75 27.45 -1.74 11.91
C SER A 75 25.92 -1.82 12.03
N ASP A 76 25.25 -2.57 11.15
CA ASP A 76 23.82 -2.87 11.26
C ASP A 76 23.49 -3.63 12.56
N GLU A 77 24.35 -4.56 12.99
CA GLU A 77 24.20 -5.25 14.28
C GLU A 77 24.41 -4.31 15.48
N ASP A 78 25.39 -3.41 15.41
CA ASP A 78 25.61 -2.42 16.46
C ASP A 78 24.41 -1.47 16.62
N TRP A 79 23.75 -1.12 15.51
CA TRP A 79 22.50 -0.36 15.54
C TRP A 79 21.37 -1.13 16.22
N GLN A 80 21.19 -2.41 15.90
CA GLN A 80 20.17 -3.25 16.56
C GLN A 80 20.38 -3.29 18.07
N ARG A 81 21.63 -3.51 18.52
CA ARG A 81 21.99 -3.51 19.94
C ARG A 81 21.73 -2.16 20.59
N HIS A 82 22.15 -1.07 19.94
CA HIS A 82 21.98 0.29 20.46
C HIS A 82 20.50 0.66 20.65
N LEU A 83 19.67 0.41 19.65
CA LEU A 83 18.22 0.71 19.69
C LEU A 83 17.50 -0.16 20.71
N TYR A 84 17.89 -1.43 20.84
CA TYR A 84 17.35 -2.33 21.85
C TYR A 84 17.70 -1.84 23.27
N ASP A 85 18.96 -1.46 23.50
CA ASP A 85 19.39 -0.94 24.80
C ASP A 85 18.70 0.37 25.17
N GLN A 86 18.45 1.28 24.21
CA GLN A 86 17.64 2.47 24.44
C GLN A 86 16.20 2.12 24.85
N THR A 87 15.58 1.17 24.14
CA THR A 87 14.23 0.70 24.45
C THR A 87 14.18 0.10 25.85
N ARG A 88 15.15 -0.72 26.21
CA ARG A 88 15.28 -1.33 27.54
C ARG A 88 15.43 -0.28 28.64
N GLN A 89 16.26 0.74 28.45
CA GLN A 89 16.42 1.82 29.42
C GLN A 89 15.11 2.60 29.60
N GLN A 90 14.44 2.97 28.50
CA GLN A 90 13.17 3.68 28.57
C GLN A 90 12.06 2.87 29.25
N MET A 91 12.03 1.56 29.01
CA MET A 91 11.06 0.66 29.63
C MET A 91 11.37 0.38 31.11
N ALA A 92 12.65 0.39 31.50
CA ALA A 92 13.05 0.31 32.90
C ALA A 92 12.55 1.52 33.71
N ASP A 93 12.55 2.72 33.12
CA ASP A 93 11.98 3.92 33.74
C ASP A 93 10.47 3.78 34.01
N ASP A 94 9.76 3.01 33.17
CA ASP A 94 8.34 2.68 33.31
C ASP A 94 8.10 1.41 34.16
N GLY A 95 9.15 0.83 34.76
CA GLY A 95 9.07 -0.31 35.67
C GLY A 95 9.05 -1.68 35.00
N PHE A 96 9.38 -1.76 33.70
CA PHE A 96 9.49 -3.01 32.95
C PHE A 96 10.95 -3.46 32.83
N ASP A 97 11.24 -4.70 33.20
CA ASP A 97 12.56 -5.29 33.07
C ASP A 97 12.63 -6.14 31.79
N LEU A 98 13.38 -5.68 30.79
CA LEU A 98 13.60 -6.40 29.54
C LEU A 98 14.94 -7.17 29.59
N PRO A 99 15.02 -8.37 28.98
CA PRO A 99 16.27 -9.15 28.98
C PRO A 99 17.42 -8.39 28.32
N GLU A 100 18.65 -8.73 28.66
CA GLU A 100 19.84 -8.23 27.94
C GLU A 100 19.78 -8.65 26.46
N TYR A 101 20.42 -7.87 25.58
CA TYR A 101 20.36 -8.13 24.13
C TYR A 101 20.77 -9.55 23.75
N GLU A 102 21.88 -10.05 24.30
CA GLU A 102 22.35 -11.43 24.03
C GLU A 102 21.37 -12.50 24.50
N GLU A 103 20.72 -12.27 25.63
CA GLU A 103 19.71 -13.19 26.15
C GLU A 103 18.46 -13.18 25.25
N PHE A 104 18.04 -11.99 24.80
CA PHE A 104 16.96 -11.85 23.82
C PHE A 104 17.27 -12.58 22.51
N ARG A 105 18.46 -12.39 21.94
CA ARG A 105 18.89 -13.08 20.71
C ARG A 105 18.93 -14.61 20.88
N GLN A 106 19.27 -15.11 22.07
CA GLN A 106 19.22 -16.54 22.38
C GLN A 106 17.79 -17.06 22.53
N LYS A 107 16.93 -16.32 23.26
CA LYS A 107 15.52 -16.68 23.50
C LYS A 107 14.63 -16.55 22.27
N LYS A 108 15.08 -15.82 21.24
CA LYS A 108 14.38 -15.51 19.98
C LYS A 108 13.18 -14.59 20.11
N TRP A 109 12.50 -14.57 21.26
CA TRP A 109 11.41 -13.65 21.52
C TRP A 109 11.14 -13.54 23.02
N PHE A 110 10.43 -12.49 23.42
CA PHE A 110 9.80 -12.40 24.73
C PHE A 110 8.46 -11.65 24.61
N GLU A 111 7.60 -11.84 25.61
CA GLU A 111 6.31 -11.15 25.72
C GLU A 111 6.45 -9.96 26.68
N LEU A 112 5.96 -8.81 26.27
CA LEU A 112 5.78 -7.62 27.09
C LEU A 112 4.51 -7.80 27.93
N ALA A 113 4.65 -7.73 29.24
CA ALA A 113 3.52 -7.79 30.16
C ALA A 113 2.68 -6.52 30.06
N THR A 114 1.58 -6.55 29.30
CA THR A 114 0.62 -5.44 29.21
C THR A 114 -0.55 -5.63 30.17
N GLU A 115 -1.10 -4.54 30.70
CA GLU A 115 -2.39 -4.61 31.41
C GLU A 115 -3.50 -5.05 30.45
N SER A 116 -4.29 -6.04 30.85
CA SER A 116 -5.40 -6.59 30.06
C SER A 116 -6.65 -5.72 30.03
N ARG A 117 -6.61 -4.50 30.60
CA ARG A 117 -7.79 -3.65 30.66
C ARG A 117 -8.15 -3.14 29.27
N PRO A 118 -9.41 -3.29 28.84
CA PRO A 118 -9.84 -2.72 27.56
C PRO A 118 -9.73 -1.20 27.66
N LYS A 119 -8.97 -0.59 26.76
CA LYS A 119 -8.94 0.87 26.62
C LYS A 119 -10.24 1.32 25.95
N ILE A 120 -11.10 2.02 26.69
CA ILE A 120 -12.34 2.58 26.16
C ILE A 120 -12.03 3.95 25.56
N LEU A 121 -12.10 4.06 24.23
CA LEU A 121 -11.82 5.31 23.52
C LEU A 121 -12.77 6.42 24.00
N PHE A 122 -12.21 7.57 24.39
CA PHE A 122 -12.92 8.75 24.92
C PHE A 122 -13.68 8.56 26.24
N GLU A 123 -13.39 7.51 27.04
CA GLU A 123 -14.04 7.32 28.34
C GLU A 123 -13.85 8.52 29.28
N ASP A 124 -12.60 8.94 29.50
CA ASP A 124 -12.30 10.06 30.41
C ASP A 124 -12.94 11.37 29.94
N PHE A 125 -12.89 11.67 28.63
CA PHE A 125 -13.57 12.84 28.05
C PHE A 125 -15.10 12.76 28.21
N ARG A 126 -15.68 11.56 28.12
CA ARG A 126 -17.12 11.37 28.34
C ARG A 126 -17.51 11.55 29.81
N LEU A 127 -16.67 11.08 30.74
CA LEU A 127 -16.92 11.17 32.17
C LEU A 127 -16.74 12.59 32.71
N ASP A 128 -15.67 13.28 32.28
CA ASP A 128 -15.39 14.66 32.65
C ASP A 128 -14.64 15.40 31.52
N PRO A 129 -15.38 16.10 30.63
CA PRO A 129 -14.79 16.81 29.49
C PRO A 129 -14.07 18.10 29.89
N GLU A 130 -14.28 18.63 31.10
CA GLU A 130 -13.57 19.82 31.58
C GLU A 130 -12.19 19.43 32.13
N ALA A 131 -12.11 18.32 32.86
CA ALA A 131 -10.83 17.77 33.33
C ALA A 131 -10.03 17.08 32.21
N ASN A 132 -10.71 16.50 31.20
CA ASN A 132 -10.07 15.75 30.12
C ASN A 132 -10.44 16.32 28.73
N PRO A 133 -10.16 17.60 28.44
CA PRO A 133 -10.56 18.23 27.18
C PRO A 133 -9.84 17.59 25.98
N LEU A 134 -10.50 17.60 24.82
CA LEU A 134 -9.86 17.21 23.56
C LEU A 134 -8.82 18.26 23.13
N ASN A 135 -7.86 17.85 22.31
CA ASN A 135 -6.87 18.75 21.73
C ASN A 135 -7.45 19.57 20.54
N THR A 136 -8.54 20.29 20.80
CA THR A 136 -9.18 21.21 19.86
C THR A 136 -9.25 22.61 20.49
N PRO A 137 -9.39 23.69 19.70
CA PRO A 137 -9.52 25.05 20.25
C PRO A 137 -10.62 25.21 21.31
N SER A 138 -11.73 24.48 21.17
CA SER A 138 -12.84 24.49 22.13
C SER A 138 -12.73 23.48 23.29
N GLY A 139 -11.74 22.57 23.25
CA GLY A 139 -11.67 21.42 24.16
C GLY A 139 -12.72 20.34 23.89
N LYS A 140 -13.51 20.46 22.82
CA LYS A 140 -14.66 19.60 22.49
C LYS A 140 -14.62 19.13 21.03
N ILE A 141 -15.56 18.27 20.65
CA ILE A 141 -15.80 17.91 19.25
C ILE A 141 -16.36 19.15 18.51
N GLU A 142 -15.63 19.65 17.52
CA GLU A 142 -16.01 20.83 16.75
C GLU A 142 -16.91 20.45 15.57
N LEU A 143 -18.23 20.61 15.72
CA LEU A 143 -19.18 20.47 14.60
C LEU A 143 -19.03 21.60 13.57
N TYR A 144 -18.52 22.75 14.03
CA TYR A 144 -18.14 23.89 13.21
C TYR A 144 -16.74 24.34 13.65
N SER A 145 -15.79 24.42 12.74
CA SER A 145 -14.42 24.83 13.03
C SER A 145 -14.15 26.26 12.53
N LYS A 146 -13.98 27.19 13.47
CA LYS A 146 -13.55 28.57 13.17
C LYS A 146 -12.15 28.62 12.54
N THR A 147 -11.31 27.65 12.86
CA THR A 147 -9.99 27.50 12.26
C THR A 147 -10.12 27.23 10.76
N ILE A 148 -10.99 26.28 10.37
CA ILE A 148 -11.25 25.98 8.94
C ILE A 148 -11.93 27.17 8.25
N GLU A 149 -12.90 27.81 8.91
CA GLU A 149 -13.55 29.04 8.40
C GLU A 149 -12.50 30.10 8.03
N GLY A 150 -11.51 30.31 8.90
CA GLY A 150 -10.44 31.29 8.71
C GLY A 150 -9.53 31.04 7.51
N PHE A 151 -9.50 29.83 6.94
CA PHE A 151 -8.77 29.54 5.70
C PHE A 151 -9.46 30.07 4.46
N GLY A 152 -10.79 30.27 4.51
CA GLY A 152 -11.56 30.77 3.37
C GLY A 152 -11.54 29.84 2.14
N TYR A 153 -11.39 28.53 2.36
CA TYR A 153 -11.40 27.54 1.28
C TYR A 153 -12.83 27.28 0.78
N ASP A 154 -12.98 27.29 -0.54
CA ASP A 154 -14.24 27.02 -1.22
C ASP A 154 -14.58 25.53 -1.27
N ASP A 155 -13.56 24.66 -1.26
CA ASP A 155 -13.67 23.20 -1.32
C ASP A 155 -13.69 22.51 0.06
N VAL A 156 -13.61 23.30 1.16
CA VAL A 156 -13.67 22.78 2.53
C VAL A 156 -14.46 23.72 3.45
N PRO A 157 -15.80 23.56 3.51
CA PRO A 157 -16.63 24.33 4.43
C PRO A 157 -16.25 24.06 5.90
N PRO A 158 -16.51 25.00 6.82
CA PRO A 158 -16.16 24.87 8.23
C PRO A 158 -16.99 23.84 9.02
N HIS A 159 -17.97 23.19 8.37
CA HIS A 159 -18.76 22.11 8.93
C HIS A 159 -19.02 21.04 7.86
N ALA A 160 -19.37 19.83 8.29
CA ALA A 160 -19.72 18.74 7.38
C ALA A 160 -20.81 19.20 6.39
N SER A 161 -20.52 19.03 5.10
CA SER A 161 -21.34 19.53 3.99
C SER A 161 -21.30 18.52 2.85
N TRP A 162 -22.43 18.36 2.16
CA TRP A 162 -22.44 17.65 0.88
C TRP A 162 -21.94 18.58 -0.22
N MET A 163 -20.95 18.12 -0.96
CA MET A 163 -20.42 18.79 -2.14
C MET A 163 -20.36 17.75 -3.25
N GLU A 164 -20.76 18.13 -4.46
CA GLU A 164 -20.71 17.21 -5.59
C GLU A 164 -19.25 16.85 -5.89
N PRO A 165 -18.90 15.55 -5.94
CA PRO A 165 -17.59 15.13 -6.41
C PRO A 165 -17.43 15.48 -7.89
N GLN A 166 -16.19 15.73 -8.31
CA GLN A 166 -15.91 16.01 -9.72
C GLN A 166 -16.20 14.81 -10.64
N GLU A 167 -16.18 13.58 -10.12
CA GLU A 167 -16.40 12.35 -10.88
C GLU A 167 -17.17 11.32 -10.04
N TRP A 168 -18.44 11.07 -10.38
CA TRP A 168 -19.33 10.13 -9.69
C TRP A 168 -20.53 9.73 -10.56
N LEU A 169 -21.18 8.60 -10.25
CA LEU A 169 -22.26 8.02 -11.08
C LEU A 169 -23.50 8.90 -11.22
N GLY A 170 -23.80 9.74 -10.22
CA GLY A 170 -24.96 10.62 -10.27
C GLY A 170 -24.68 11.95 -10.98
N SER A 171 -23.48 12.16 -11.52
CA SER A 171 -23.16 13.35 -12.30
C SER A 171 -24.04 13.40 -13.56
N PRO A 172 -24.67 14.54 -13.89
CA PRO A 172 -25.40 14.73 -15.14
C PRO A 172 -24.54 14.47 -16.38
N ASP A 173 -23.23 14.74 -16.26
CA ASP A 173 -22.22 14.57 -17.31
C ASP A 173 -21.33 13.35 -17.06
N ALA A 174 -21.86 12.30 -16.41
CA ALA A 174 -21.13 11.06 -16.18
C ALA A 174 -20.67 10.46 -17.52
N GLY A 175 -19.39 10.67 -17.86
CA GLY A 175 -18.81 10.24 -19.14
C GLY A 175 -18.70 8.73 -19.29
N TYR A 176 -18.84 7.97 -18.19
CA TYR A 176 -18.77 6.52 -18.16
C TYR A 176 -19.76 5.93 -17.13
N PRO A 177 -20.35 4.75 -17.41
CA PRO A 177 -21.53 4.27 -16.66
C PRO A 177 -21.21 3.43 -15.42
N LEU A 178 -19.96 3.04 -15.18
CA LEU A 178 -19.59 2.20 -14.04
C LEU A 178 -18.66 2.94 -13.08
N HIS A 179 -18.91 2.84 -11.78
CA HIS A 179 -17.98 3.31 -10.76
C HIS A 179 -16.92 2.26 -10.49
N LEU A 180 -15.65 2.64 -10.54
CA LEU A 180 -14.55 1.75 -10.23
C LEU A 180 -14.17 1.88 -8.75
N LEU A 181 -14.27 0.76 -8.03
CA LEU A 181 -13.70 0.60 -6.71
C LEU A 181 -12.39 -0.20 -6.78
N CYS A 182 -11.43 0.17 -5.93
CA CYS A 182 -10.15 -0.52 -5.84
C CYS A 182 -9.85 -0.90 -4.39
N ASN A 183 -10.23 -2.11 -3.98
CA ASN A 183 -9.98 -2.59 -2.62
C ASN A 183 -8.57 -3.18 -2.44
N GLN A 184 -8.25 -3.56 -1.20
CA GLN A 184 -7.04 -4.33 -0.94
C GLN A 184 -7.22 -5.78 -1.44
N PRO A 185 -6.20 -6.36 -2.09
CA PRO A 185 -6.25 -7.71 -2.60
C PRO A 185 -6.24 -8.75 -1.46
N ARG A 186 -6.89 -9.90 -1.69
CA ARG A 186 -6.94 -11.02 -0.72
C ARG A 186 -5.71 -11.93 -0.75
N THR A 187 -5.00 -11.98 -1.88
CA THR A 187 -3.98 -12.99 -2.20
C THR A 187 -2.54 -12.47 -2.15
N LYS A 188 -2.37 -11.20 -1.80
CA LYS A 188 -1.11 -10.45 -1.77
C LYS A 188 -1.25 -9.25 -0.83
N LEU A 189 -0.14 -8.67 -0.39
CA LEU A 189 -0.14 -7.43 0.39
C LEU A 189 0.21 -6.27 -0.53
N HIS A 190 -0.79 -5.46 -0.89
CA HIS A 190 -0.64 -4.46 -1.96
C HIS A 190 -0.07 -5.13 -3.24
N SER A 191 1.10 -4.69 -3.73
CA SER A 191 1.82 -5.31 -4.84
C SER A 191 2.82 -6.40 -4.43
N GLN A 192 3.10 -6.56 -3.14
CA GLN A 192 4.06 -7.55 -2.66
C GLN A 192 3.53 -8.95 -2.94
N LEU A 193 4.39 -9.83 -3.48
CA LEU A 193 4.04 -11.21 -3.85
C LEU A 193 3.01 -11.35 -4.98
N ASP A 194 2.81 -10.32 -5.81
CA ASP A 194 1.95 -10.45 -7.01
C ASP A 194 2.49 -11.48 -8.02
N HIS A 195 3.82 -11.67 -8.06
CA HIS A 195 4.47 -12.75 -8.81
C HIS A 195 4.39 -14.12 -8.12
N GLY A 196 3.92 -14.17 -6.87
CA GLY A 196 3.80 -15.38 -6.06
C GLY A 196 2.70 -16.30 -6.56
N ILE A 197 2.82 -17.60 -6.24
CA ILE A 197 1.92 -18.64 -6.75
C ILE A 197 0.44 -18.39 -6.40
N ILE A 198 0.16 -17.92 -5.18
CA ILE A 198 -1.21 -17.67 -4.69
C ILE A 198 -1.86 -16.52 -5.48
N SER A 199 -1.12 -15.44 -5.73
CA SER A 199 -1.64 -14.33 -6.54
C SER A 199 -1.84 -14.76 -7.99
N ARG A 200 -0.87 -15.46 -8.59
CA ARG A 200 -0.95 -15.91 -9.99
C ARG A 200 -2.09 -16.90 -10.25
N GLN A 201 -2.39 -17.79 -9.31
CA GLN A 201 -3.50 -18.74 -9.43
C GLN A 201 -4.88 -18.09 -9.37
N ALA A 202 -5.01 -16.94 -8.71
CA ALA A 202 -6.26 -16.21 -8.62
C ALA A 202 -6.59 -15.39 -9.89
N LYS A 203 -5.61 -15.21 -10.79
CA LYS A 203 -5.76 -14.44 -12.03
C LYS A 203 -6.49 -15.25 -13.09
N ILE A 204 -7.26 -14.56 -13.93
CA ILE A 204 -8.02 -15.16 -15.02
C ILE A 204 -7.24 -14.92 -16.31
N LYS A 205 -6.76 -16.02 -16.92
CA LYS A 205 -5.90 -15.97 -18.12
C LYS A 205 -4.66 -15.07 -17.93
N GLY A 206 -4.16 -14.97 -16.70
CA GLY A 206 -3.01 -14.13 -16.35
C GLY A 206 -3.34 -12.67 -15.98
N HIS A 207 -4.58 -12.22 -16.15
CA HIS A 207 -5.02 -10.87 -15.80
C HIS A 207 -5.65 -10.80 -14.41
N GLU A 208 -5.53 -9.65 -13.74
CA GLU A 208 -6.25 -9.37 -12.50
C GLU A 208 -7.77 -9.40 -12.74
N GLY A 209 -8.52 -9.85 -11.73
CA GLY A 209 -9.97 -10.00 -11.83
C GLY A 209 -10.70 -8.65 -11.72
N VAL A 210 -11.70 -8.43 -12.56
CA VAL A 210 -12.69 -7.36 -12.39
C VAL A 210 -14.05 -7.96 -12.04
N SER A 211 -14.60 -7.61 -10.88
CA SER A 211 -15.93 -8.06 -10.49
C SER A 211 -17.03 -7.16 -11.03
N LEU A 212 -18.11 -7.76 -11.56
CA LEU A 212 -19.27 -7.08 -12.14
C LEU A 212 -20.56 -7.79 -11.76
N HIS A 213 -21.64 -7.00 -11.63
CA HIS A 213 -22.97 -7.54 -11.40
C HIS A 213 -23.46 -8.30 -12.66
N PRO A 214 -24.25 -9.39 -12.53
CA PRO A 214 -24.78 -10.14 -13.67
C PRO A 214 -25.50 -9.27 -14.71
N ASP A 215 -26.27 -8.28 -14.27
CA ASP A 215 -26.99 -7.37 -15.18
C ASP A 215 -26.04 -6.51 -16.03
N ASP A 216 -24.99 -5.97 -15.42
CA ASP A 216 -24.00 -5.15 -16.14
C ASP A 216 -23.18 -5.99 -17.13
N ALA A 217 -22.85 -7.22 -16.73
CA ALA A 217 -22.15 -8.17 -17.58
C ALA A 217 -23.05 -8.60 -18.76
N SER A 218 -24.31 -8.95 -18.50
CA SER A 218 -25.28 -9.35 -19.52
C SER A 218 -25.53 -8.25 -20.54
N ALA A 219 -25.71 -7.00 -20.09
CA ALA A 219 -25.88 -5.83 -20.95
C ALA A 219 -24.71 -5.61 -21.93
N ARG A 220 -23.52 -6.13 -21.59
CA ARG A 220 -22.28 -6.02 -22.38
C ARG A 220 -21.87 -7.32 -23.08
N GLY A 221 -22.68 -8.39 -22.97
CA GLY A 221 -22.35 -9.71 -23.53
C GLY A 221 -21.11 -10.36 -22.89
N ILE A 222 -20.83 -10.03 -21.62
CA ILE A 222 -19.70 -10.55 -20.84
C ILE A 222 -20.16 -11.76 -20.03
N SER A 223 -19.42 -12.86 -20.13
CA SER A 223 -19.57 -14.05 -19.31
C SER A 223 -18.44 -14.15 -18.27
N ASP A 224 -18.63 -14.96 -17.24
CA ASP A 224 -17.58 -15.23 -16.26
C ASP A 224 -16.33 -15.82 -16.94
N GLY A 225 -15.15 -15.35 -16.55
CA GLY A 225 -13.87 -15.75 -17.15
C GLY A 225 -13.56 -15.15 -18.54
N ASP A 226 -14.47 -14.33 -19.09
CA ASP A 226 -14.16 -13.56 -20.29
C ASP A 226 -13.04 -12.55 -20.01
N ARG A 227 -12.22 -12.30 -21.03
CA ARG A 227 -11.28 -11.19 -20.99
C ARG A 227 -12.03 -9.92 -21.36
N VAL A 228 -11.81 -8.87 -20.58
CA VAL A 228 -12.46 -7.58 -20.76
C VAL A 228 -11.43 -6.48 -20.73
N ARG A 229 -11.72 -5.40 -21.46
CA ARG A 229 -10.98 -4.14 -21.37
C ARG A 229 -11.77 -3.18 -20.51
N VAL A 230 -11.14 -2.70 -19.44
CA VAL A 230 -11.67 -1.65 -18.57
C VAL A 230 -10.97 -0.36 -18.96
N PHE A 231 -11.72 0.71 -19.23
CA PHE A 231 -11.12 1.94 -19.77
C PHE A 231 -11.90 3.20 -19.43
N ASN A 232 -11.20 4.33 -19.55
CA ASN A 232 -11.78 5.67 -19.59
C ASN A 232 -10.86 6.60 -20.39
N GLY A 233 -11.07 7.93 -20.29
CA GLY A 233 -10.27 8.92 -21.00
C GLY A 233 -8.83 9.05 -20.52
N ARG A 234 -8.43 8.38 -19.43
CA ARG A 234 -7.06 8.42 -18.87
C ARG A 234 -6.23 7.22 -19.29
N GLY A 235 -6.85 6.05 -19.43
CA GLY A 235 -6.14 4.83 -19.80
C GLY A 235 -7.04 3.61 -19.88
N SER A 236 -6.42 2.44 -20.03
CA SER A 236 -7.10 1.15 -20.12
C SER A 236 -6.28 0.02 -19.49
N CYS A 237 -6.96 -1.02 -19.00
CA CYS A 237 -6.31 -2.27 -18.62
C CYS A 237 -7.12 -3.49 -19.04
N LEU A 238 -6.42 -4.62 -19.23
CA LEU A 238 -7.04 -5.91 -19.43
C LEU A 238 -7.27 -6.61 -18.09
N CYS A 239 -8.47 -7.12 -17.91
CA CYS A 239 -8.89 -7.89 -16.74
C CYS A 239 -9.60 -9.17 -17.18
N GLY A 240 -9.74 -10.12 -16.25
CA GLY A 240 -10.71 -11.21 -16.41
C GLY A 240 -11.99 -10.92 -15.63
N ALA A 241 -13.14 -11.14 -16.26
CA ALA A 241 -14.44 -10.89 -15.64
C ALA A 241 -14.75 -11.93 -14.56
N ILE A 242 -15.17 -11.44 -13.39
CA ILE A 242 -15.75 -12.22 -12.30
C ILE A 242 -17.21 -11.76 -12.15
N VAL A 243 -18.15 -12.58 -12.59
CA VAL A 243 -19.58 -12.24 -12.52
C VAL A 243 -20.11 -12.63 -11.14
N SER A 244 -20.60 -11.65 -10.36
CA SER A 244 -21.06 -11.89 -9.00
C SER A 244 -22.20 -10.94 -8.62
N ASP A 245 -23.23 -11.47 -7.98
CA ASP A 245 -24.34 -10.68 -7.41
C ASP A 245 -23.99 -9.98 -6.09
N GLN A 246 -22.76 -10.19 -5.58
CA GLN A 246 -22.25 -9.55 -4.36
C GLN A 246 -21.77 -8.11 -4.58
N ILE A 247 -21.65 -7.68 -5.84
CA ILE A 247 -21.33 -6.31 -6.21
C ILE A 247 -22.58 -5.61 -6.75
N ARG A 248 -22.79 -4.35 -6.38
CA ARG A 248 -23.95 -3.57 -6.79
C ARG A 248 -23.95 -3.33 -8.32
N PRO A 249 -25.12 -3.33 -9.00
CA PRO A 249 -25.23 -2.83 -10.36
C PRO A 249 -24.66 -1.41 -10.53
N GLY A 250 -23.98 -1.15 -11.64
CA GLY A 250 -23.28 0.10 -11.93
C GLY A 250 -21.89 0.22 -11.26
N VAL A 251 -21.37 -0.85 -10.65
CA VAL A 251 -20.06 -0.83 -9.96
C VAL A 251 -19.17 -1.94 -10.50
N ALA A 252 -17.92 -1.59 -10.78
CA ALA A 252 -16.83 -2.50 -11.08
C ALA A 252 -15.82 -2.50 -9.92
N LEU A 253 -15.26 -3.66 -9.58
CA LEU A 253 -14.23 -3.77 -8.55
C LEU A 253 -12.98 -4.43 -9.11
N ILE A 254 -11.85 -3.74 -9.03
CA ILE A 254 -10.52 -4.30 -9.37
C ILE A 254 -9.62 -4.12 -8.15
N PRO A 255 -9.18 -5.21 -7.49
CA PRO A 255 -8.23 -5.09 -6.39
C PRO A 255 -6.93 -4.39 -6.81
N THR A 256 -6.38 -3.58 -5.91
CA THR A 256 -5.08 -2.91 -6.15
C THR A 256 -3.92 -3.92 -6.19
N GLY A 257 -2.76 -3.46 -6.66
CA GLY A 257 -1.50 -4.19 -6.51
C GLY A 257 -1.13 -5.14 -7.63
N ALA A 258 -1.91 -5.26 -8.71
CA ALA A 258 -1.40 -5.88 -9.94
C ALA A 258 -0.23 -5.06 -10.48
N TRP A 259 0.92 -5.69 -10.71
CA TRP A 259 2.10 -5.04 -11.26
C TRP A 259 1.77 -4.43 -12.61
N PHE A 260 2.12 -3.17 -12.79
CA PHE A 260 1.94 -2.49 -14.07
C PHE A 260 2.75 -3.23 -15.16
N ASP A 261 2.08 -3.56 -16.25
CA ASP A 261 2.67 -4.25 -17.40
C ASP A 261 2.27 -3.49 -18.67
N PRO A 262 3.14 -2.59 -19.17
CA PRO A 262 2.78 -1.68 -20.25
C PRO A 262 2.41 -2.46 -21.52
N GLY A 263 1.31 -2.05 -22.16
CA GLY A 263 0.90 -2.55 -23.48
C GLY A 263 1.19 -1.53 -24.58
N ASP A 264 0.28 -1.46 -25.54
CA ASP A 264 0.32 -0.53 -26.67
C ASP A 264 -0.73 0.59 -26.50
N ASP A 265 -0.99 1.34 -27.58
CA ASP A 265 -1.95 2.45 -27.58
C ASP A 265 -3.40 2.03 -27.24
N GLN A 266 -3.76 0.75 -27.38
CA GLN A 266 -5.10 0.25 -27.04
C GLN A 266 -5.20 -0.20 -25.57
N ILE A 267 -4.09 -0.68 -25.01
CA ILE A 267 -4.01 -1.30 -23.68
C ILE A 267 -2.90 -0.63 -22.88
N SER A 268 -3.24 0.31 -22.00
CA SER A 268 -2.21 0.93 -21.14
C SER A 268 -1.56 -0.10 -20.21
N CYS A 269 -2.33 -1.06 -19.68
CA CYS A 269 -1.82 -2.16 -18.85
C CYS A 269 -2.38 -3.52 -19.24
N LYS A 270 -1.51 -4.44 -19.63
CA LYS A 270 -1.88 -5.82 -19.99
C LYS A 270 -2.28 -6.66 -18.78
N HIS A 271 -1.86 -6.32 -17.57
CA HIS A 271 -2.01 -7.18 -16.39
C HIS A 271 -3.25 -6.87 -15.53
N GLY A 272 -3.82 -5.67 -15.64
CA GLY A 272 -4.99 -5.27 -14.84
C GLY A 272 -4.67 -4.37 -13.64
N ASN A 273 -3.64 -3.52 -13.73
CA ASN A 273 -3.40 -2.50 -12.72
C ASN A 273 -4.46 -1.39 -12.80
N PRO A 274 -5.32 -1.17 -11.79
CA PRO A 274 -6.40 -0.20 -11.88
C PRO A 274 -5.94 1.26 -11.81
N ASN A 275 -4.72 1.54 -11.36
CA ASN A 275 -4.23 2.93 -11.24
C ASN A 275 -3.99 3.61 -12.59
N VAL A 276 -3.97 2.87 -13.71
CA VAL A 276 -3.99 3.49 -15.04
C VAL A 276 -5.32 4.17 -15.38
N LEU A 277 -6.36 3.91 -14.58
CA LEU A 277 -7.72 4.43 -14.75
C LEU A 277 -8.02 5.57 -13.78
N THR A 278 -7.27 5.70 -12.69
CA THR A 278 -7.56 6.64 -11.60
C THR A 278 -7.00 8.02 -11.90
N SER A 279 -7.60 9.05 -11.30
CA SER A 279 -7.08 10.41 -11.39
C SER A 279 -6.02 10.69 -10.33
N ASP A 280 -4.95 11.36 -10.72
CA ASP A 280 -4.00 11.97 -9.78
C ASP A 280 -4.47 13.38 -9.40
N ARG A 281 -5.29 13.47 -8.34
CA ARG A 281 -5.76 14.75 -7.80
C ARG A 281 -5.86 14.68 -6.28
N GLY A 282 -5.61 15.83 -5.65
CA GLY A 282 -5.84 16.03 -4.21
C GLY A 282 -7.33 16.05 -3.88
N THR A 283 -7.70 15.59 -2.67
CA THR A 283 -9.08 15.60 -2.17
C THR A 283 -9.62 17.02 -1.93
N SER A 284 -8.80 17.90 -1.37
CA SER A 284 -9.11 19.32 -1.14
C SER A 284 -7.85 20.12 -0.79
N ARG A 285 -7.91 21.45 -0.81
CA ARG A 285 -6.83 22.36 -0.36
C ARG A 285 -6.36 22.09 1.07
N LEU A 286 -7.22 21.53 1.93
CA LEU A 286 -6.86 21.22 3.31
C LEU A 286 -5.97 19.98 3.41
N ALA A 287 -6.38 18.86 2.80
CA ALA A 287 -5.75 17.56 3.05
C ALA A 287 -4.81 17.11 1.93
N GLN A 288 -5.07 17.50 0.67
CA GLN A 288 -4.30 17.07 -0.51
C GLN A 288 -4.06 15.55 -0.58
N GLY A 289 -5.00 14.75 -0.04
CA GLY A 289 -4.93 13.29 -0.08
C GLY A 289 -5.34 12.72 -1.44
N PRO A 290 -5.10 11.43 -1.72
CA PRO A 290 -5.45 10.82 -3.00
C PRO A 290 -6.96 10.62 -3.16
N ALA A 291 -7.52 10.95 -4.33
CA ALA A 291 -8.93 10.76 -4.67
C ALA A 291 -9.18 9.55 -5.59
N ALA A 292 -8.43 8.46 -5.42
CA ALA A 292 -8.36 7.35 -6.38
C ALA A 292 -9.69 6.63 -6.66
N HIS A 293 -10.63 6.60 -5.71
CA HIS A 293 -11.95 5.98 -5.90
C HIS A 293 -12.99 6.92 -6.53
N SER A 294 -12.67 8.19 -6.80
CA SER A 294 -13.50 9.04 -7.67
C SER A 294 -13.19 8.71 -9.14
N CYS A 295 -13.62 7.53 -9.58
CA CYS A 295 -13.26 6.98 -10.88
C CYS A 295 -14.47 6.33 -11.56
N LEU A 296 -14.76 6.77 -12.78
CA LEU A 296 -15.74 6.16 -13.66
C LEU A 296 -15.04 5.48 -14.84
N VAL A 297 -15.60 4.35 -15.27
CA VAL A 297 -15.05 3.50 -16.34
C VAL A 297 -16.17 2.89 -17.18
N GLU A 298 -15.81 2.49 -18.40
CA GLU A 298 -16.58 1.54 -19.19
C GLU A 298 -15.82 0.21 -19.26
N ILE A 299 -16.57 -0.86 -19.52
CA ILE A 299 -16.03 -2.19 -19.73
C ILE A 299 -16.62 -2.79 -21.00
N GLU A 300 -15.77 -3.44 -21.78
CA GLU A 300 -16.19 -4.18 -22.96
C GLU A 300 -15.50 -5.54 -23.02
N LYS A 301 -16.16 -6.51 -23.68
CA LYS A 301 -15.53 -7.79 -23.98
C LYS A 301 -14.39 -7.58 -24.97
N TRP A 302 -13.18 -8.02 -24.61
CA TRP A 302 -12.01 -7.83 -25.44
C TRP A 302 -12.04 -8.79 -26.64
N GLN A 303 -11.91 -8.23 -27.85
CA GLN A 303 -11.94 -8.97 -29.13
C GLN A 303 -10.56 -9.09 -29.80
N GLY A 304 -9.55 -8.39 -29.29
CA GLY A 304 -8.19 -8.45 -29.85
C GLY A 304 -7.43 -9.72 -29.44
N GLU A 305 -6.20 -9.82 -29.94
CA GLU A 305 -5.27 -10.89 -29.54
C GLU A 305 -5.05 -10.90 -28.02
N ASP A 306 -4.61 -12.04 -27.49
CA ASP A 306 -4.26 -12.18 -26.08
C ASP A 306 -2.81 -11.75 -25.86
N PRO A 307 -2.53 -10.54 -25.35
CA PRO A 307 -1.15 -10.16 -25.14
C PRO A 307 -0.62 -10.93 -23.93
N ALA A 308 0.49 -11.64 -24.12
CA ALA A 308 1.14 -12.32 -23.01
C ALA A 308 1.50 -11.32 -21.89
N VAL A 309 1.11 -11.67 -20.66
CA VAL A 309 1.48 -10.89 -19.47
C VAL A 309 2.98 -11.06 -19.22
N THR A 310 3.69 -9.95 -19.27
CA THR A 310 5.15 -9.84 -19.07
C THR A 310 5.52 -9.18 -17.75
N ALA A 311 4.54 -8.82 -16.90
CA ALA A 311 4.76 -8.25 -15.58
C ALA A 311 5.79 -9.03 -14.75
N PHE A 312 5.82 -10.35 -14.86
CA PHE A 312 6.70 -11.22 -14.08
C PHE A 312 7.98 -11.67 -14.82
N VAL A 313 8.15 -11.27 -16.08
CA VAL A 313 9.34 -11.61 -16.86
C VAL A 313 10.44 -10.58 -16.53
N PRO A 314 11.64 -11.00 -16.09
CA PRO A 314 12.76 -10.09 -15.90
C PRO A 314 13.14 -9.36 -17.20
N PRO A 315 13.70 -8.14 -17.15
CA PRO A 315 14.20 -7.48 -18.34
C PRO A 315 15.35 -8.30 -18.98
N PRO A 316 15.54 -8.21 -20.31
CA PRO A 316 16.68 -8.82 -20.96
C PRO A 316 17.98 -8.18 -20.48
N ILE A 317 18.96 -9.01 -20.11
CA ILE A 317 20.30 -8.54 -19.75
C ILE A 317 21.09 -8.39 -21.06
N ILE A 318 21.54 -7.17 -21.34
CA ILE A 318 22.43 -6.87 -22.46
C ILE A 318 23.85 -6.87 -21.92
N GLU A 319 24.65 -7.88 -22.27
CA GLU A 319 26.08 -7.85 -21.97
C GLU A 319 26.74 -6.78 -22.85
N GLN A 320 27.42 -5.81 -22.22
CA GLN A 320 28.21 -4.76 -22.88
C GLN A 320 29.69 -5.15 -22.96
#